data_AF-A0A8H4V0N5-F1
#
_entry.id   AF-A0A8H4V0N5-F1
#
_cell.length_a   1.000
_cell.length_b   1.000
_cell.length_c   1.000
_cell.angle_alpha   90.00
_cell.angle_beta   90.00
_cell.angle_gamma   90.00
#
_symmetry.space_group_name_H-M   'P 1'
#
loop_
_entity.id
_entity.type
_entity.pdbx_description
1 polymer ?
#
loop_
_entity_poly.entity_id
_entity_poly.type
_entity_poly.pdbx_seq_one_letter_code
_entity_poly.pdbx_strand_id
1 'polypeptide(L)'
;MPETLRDHLAYKPQPLKFGTSGRRGLVIDLTQLEVYTNVLAEVRYLQSLPLTEGGIESGDDFYYAYDLRPSSTKYVENNRGGLCQAVEQALKDSNMRPLNLGAIPTPALTNFALQKRKGSIMVTGSHIPFDRNGYKLNTSKGELMKKDEQPINELVAVTREKLMAQPFSESLFDEQGMLRSKPLDLESVLHEARS
;
A
#
# COMPACT_ATOMS: atom_id res chain seq x y z
N MET A 1 -26.72 -17.08 4.28
CA MET A 1 -25.47 -16.75 3.54
C MET A 1 -24.35 -16.73 4.55
N PRO A 2 -23.11 -17.16 4.22
CA PRO A 2 -22.00 -17.01 5.15
C PRO A 2 -21.81 -15.53 5.49
N GLU A 3 -21.51 -15.22 6.74
CA GLU A 3 -21.20 -13.86 7.18
C GLU A 3 -19.94 -13.37 6.44
N THR A 4 -20.01 -12.16 5.92
CA THR A 4 -18.94 -11.56 5.10
C THR A 4 -17.98 -10.76 5.96
N LEU A 5 -16.79 -10.44 5.44
CA LEU A 5 -15.86 -9.53 6.13
C LEU A 5 -16.56 -8.24 6.56
N ARG A 6 -17.41 -7.67 5.69
CA ARG A 6 -18.18 -6.45 5.99
C ARG A 6 -19.02 -6.58 7.27
N ASP A 7 -19.63 -7.73 7.49
CA ASP A 7 -20.54 -7.96 8.61
C ASP A 7 -19.78 -8.07 9.94
N HIS A 8 -18.49 -8.43 9.89
CA HIS A 8 -17.63 -8.62 11.07
C HIS A 8 -16.77 -7.41 11.42
N LEU A 9 -16.63 -6.40 10.56
CA LEU A 9 -15.77 -5.26 10.89
C LEU A 9 -16.30 -4.48 12.10
N ALA A 10 -15.44 -4.32 13.11
CA ALA A 10 -15.75 -3.56 14.33
C ALA A 10 -15.77 -2.04 14.12
N TYR A 11 -15.58 -1.58 12.88
CA TYR A 11 -15.55 -0.18 12.47
C TYR A 11 -16.07 -0.04 11.05
N LYS A 12 -16.42 1.19 10.65
CA LYS A 12 -16.76 1.50 9.26
C LYS A 12 -15.50 1.99 8.52
N PRO A 13 -14.98 1.26 7.52
CA PRO A 13 -13.84 1.71 6.74
C PRO A 13 -14.04 3.11 6.16
N GLN A 14 -13.03 3.96 6.31
CA GLN A 14 -13.01 5.29 5.71
C GLN A 14 -12.19 5.24 4.43
N PRO A 15 -12.78 5.53 3.26
CA PRO A 15 -12.03 5.53 2.00
C PRO A 15 -10.90 6.54 2.03
N LEU A 16 -9.69 6.06 1.79
CA LEU A 16 -8.49 6.88 1.71
C LEU A 16 -8.53 7.70 0.42
N LYS A 17 -8.25 9.00 0.50
CA LYS A 17 -8.33 9.92 -0.65
C LYS A 17 -6.95 10.28 -1.18
N PHE A 18 -6.87 10.56 -2.48
CA PHE A 18 -5.72 11.22 -3.08
C PHE A 18 -5.58 12.65 -2.51
N GLY A 19 -4.36 13.01 -2.15
CA GLY A 19 -3.97 14.40 -1.86
C GLY A 19 -3.23 15.02 -3.04
N THR A 20 -2.39 16.03 -2.77
CA THR A 20 -1.49 16.62 -3.77
C THR A 20 -0.37 15.67 -4.18
N SER A 21 0.09 14.80 -3.26
CA SER A 21 1.10 13.76 -3.54
C SER A 21 0.87 12.54 -2.63
N GLY A 22 0.29 11.49 -3.21
CA GLY A 22 -0.02 10.23 -2.52
C GLY A 22 -1.35 10.25 -1.75
N ARG A 23 -1.57 9.19 -0.98
CA ARG A 23 -2.77 8.99 -0.16
C ARG A 23 -2.43 9.14 1.32
N ARG A 24 -3.26 9.86 2.06
CA ARG A 24 -3.01 10.20 3.47
C ARG A 24 -4.31 10.15 4.29
N GLY A 25 -4.18 9.80 5.56
CA GLY A 25 -5.32 9.66 6.48
C GLY A 25 -4.87 9.69 7.93
N LEU A 26 -5.83 9.69 8.85
CA LEU A 26 -5.56 9.45 10.26
C LEU A 26 -5.06 8.01 10.44
N VAL A 27 -4.11 7.78 11.33
CA VAL A 27 -3.56 6.44 11.60
C VAL A 27 -4.67 5.47 12.05
N ILE A 28 -5.68 5.98 12.76
CA ILE A 28 -6.83 5.18 13.19
C ILE A 28 -7.67 4.63 12.02
N ASP A 29 -7.69 5.35 10.91
CA ASP A 29 -8.43 5.00 9.68
C ASP A 29 -7.53 4.25 8.67
N LEU A 30 -6.21 4.37 8.79
CA LEU A 30 -5.20 3.65 7.99
C LEU A 30 -5.01 2.21 8.48
N THR A 31 -6.10 1.45 8.49
CA THR A 31 -6.06 0.00 8.71
C THR A 31 -5.27 -0.71 7.62
N GLN A 32 -4.72 -1.89 7.93
CA GLN A 32 -4.02 -2.70 6.93
C GLN A 32 -4.97 -3.07 5.78
N LEU A 33 -6.25 -3.33 6.05
CA LEU A 33 -7.29 -3.53 5.04
C LEU A 33 -7.42 -2.33 4.08
N GLU A 34 -7.47 -1.11 4.60
CA GLU A 34 -7.58 0.08 3.75
C GLU A 34 -6.30 0.31 2.92
N VAL A 35 -5.11 0.19 3.52
CA VAL A 35 -3.84 0.31 2.77
C VAL A 35 -3.72 -0.78 1.71
N TYR A 36 -3.96 -2.04 2.07
CA TYR A 36 -3.92 -3.17 1.15
C TYR A 36 -4.88 -2.97 -0.03
N THR A 37 -6.13 -2.57 0.24
CA THR A 37 -7.15 -2.36 -0.79
C THR A 37 -6.70 -1.35 -1.83
N ASN A 38 -6.14 -0.21 -1.39
CA ASN A 38 -5.70 0.82 -2.31
C ASN A 38 -4.44 0.41 -3.07
N VAL A 39 -3.44 -0.16 -2.39
CA VAL A 39 -2.19 -0.60 -3.02
C VAL A 39 -2.46 -1.69 -4.06
N LEU A 40 -3.32 -2.66 -3.74
CA LEU A 40 -3.69 -3.72 -4.68
C LEU A 40 -4.34 -3.16 -5.95
N ALA A 41 -5.25 -2.19 -5.80
CA ALA A 41 -5.90 -1.54 -6.93
C ALA A 41 -4.94 -0.68 -7.75
N GLU A 42 -4.05 0.07 -7.10
CA GLU A 42 -3.03 0.90 -7.75
C GLU A 42 -2.03 0.04 -8.54
N VAL A 43 -1.58 -1.08 -7.98
CA VAL A 43 -0.66 -2.00 -8.67
C VAL A 43 -1.35 -2.65 -9.87
N ARG A 44 -2.61 -3.08 -9.74
CA ARG A 44 -3.40 -3.58 -10.88
C ARG A 44 -3.58 -2.53 -11.97
N TYR A 45 -3.77 -1.28 -11.59
CA TYR A 45 -3.81 -0.17 -12.54
C TYR A 45 -2.49 -0.06 -13.29
N LEU A 46 -1.35 -0.04 -12.60
CA LEU A 46 -0.04 0.01 -13.25
C LEU A 46 0.21 -1.21 -14.16
N GLN A 47 -0.25 -2.39 -13.79
CA GLN A 47 -0.18 -3.60 -14.62
C GLN A 47 -1.03 -3.52 -15.90
N SER A 48 -2.05 -2.64 -15.92
CA SER A 48 -2.89 -2.42 -17.10
C SER A 48 -2.33 -1.38 -18.06
N LEU A 49 -1.36 -0.57 -17.62
CA LEU A 49 -0.76 0.48 -18.45
C LEU A 49 0.30 -0.11 -19.40
N PRO A 50 0.48 0.47 -20.59
CA PRO A 50 1.65 0.20 -21.41
C PRO A 50 2.96 0.51 -20.66
N LEU A 51 4.00 -0.28 -20.85
CA LEU A 51 5.33 0.00 -20.30
C LEU A 51 5.86 1.39 -20.73
N THR A 52 5.50 1.83 -21.94
CA THR A 52 5.83 3.16 -22.46
C THR A 52 5.12 4.29 -21.71
N GLU A 53 4.12 4.01 -20.88
CA GLU A 53 3.35 4.99 -20.13
C GLU A 53 3.53 4.85 -18.60
N GLY A 54 4.52 4.08 -18.15
CA GLY A 54 4.77 3.88 -16.72
C GLY A 54 4.19 2.58 -16.16
N GLY A 55 3.71 1.68 -17.02
CA GLY A 55 3.25 0.35 -16.62
C GLY A 55 4.35 -0.53 -16.03
N ILE A 56 3.92 -1.62 -15.41
CA ILE A 56 4.77 -2.65 -14.78
C ILE A 56 4.23 -4.05 -15.15
N GLU A 57 5.07 -5.07 -15.10
CA GLU A 57 4.67 -6.43 -15.43
C GLU A 57 4.48 -7.31 -14.20
N SER A 58 3.64 -8.34 -14.34
CA SER A 58 3.52 -9.40 -13.36
C SER A 58 4.87 -10.11 -13.17
N GLY A 59 5.28 -10.29 -11.92
CA GLY A 59 6.59 -10.80 -11.57
C GLY A 59 7.69 -9.74 -11.60
N ASP A 60 7.40 -8.44 -11.75
CA ASP A 60 8.44 -7.42 -11.62
C ASP A 60 8.87 -7.19 -10.17
N ASP A 61 10.10 -6.70 -10.00
CA ASP A 61 10.52 -6.08 -8.76
C ASP A 61 9.70 -4.82 -8.50
N PHE A 62 9.24 -4.65 -7.26
CA PHE A 62 8.54 -3.46 -6.81
C PHE A 62 9.19 -2.96 -5.53
N TYR A 63 9.76 -1.76 -5.59
CA TYR A 63 10.55 -1.23 -4.49
C TYR A 63 9.68 -0.52 -3.47
N TYR A 64 9.94 -0.73 -2.19
CA TYR A 64 9.28 0.05 -1.17
C TYR A 64 10.26 0.52 -0.10
N ALA A 65 9.96 1.67 0.49
CA ALA A 65 10.70 2.24 1.60
C ALA A 65 9.72 2.91 2.56
N TYR A 66 10.23 3.34 3.72
CA TYR A 66 9.42 3.95 4.75
C TYR A 66 10.13 5.06 5.51
N ASP A 67 9.36 5.93 6.14
CA ASP A 67 9.86 6.88 7.13
C ASP A 67 9.99 6.25 8.53
N LEU A 68 10.47 7.04 9.49
CA LEU A 68 10.71 6.59 10.86
C LEU A 68 9.45 6.63 11.75
N ARG A 69 8.24 6.83 11.20
CA ARG A 69 7.03 6.80 12.01
C ARG A 69 6.80 5.38 12.52
N PRO A 70 6.47 5.19 13.80
CA PRO A 70 6.22 3.86 14.35
C PRO A 70 5.14 3.09 13.56
N SER A 71 4.05 3.76 13.15
CA SER A 71 2.97 3.12 12.39
C SER A 71 3.39 2.61 11.01
N SER A 72 4.49 3.11 10.44
CA SER A 72 4.99 2.64 9.15
C SER A 72 5.40 1.16 9.19
N THR A 73 6.01 0.70 10.29
CA THR A 73 6.54 -0.68 10.41
C THR A 73 6.02 -1.47 11.59
N LYS A 74 5.43 -0.82 12.60
CA LYS A 74 4.96 -1.45 13.84
C LYS A 74 3.49 -1.19 14.07
N TYR A 75 2.89 -2.04 14.90
CA TYR A 75 1.62 -1.70 15.51
C TYR A 75 1.79 -0.58 16.53
N VAL A 76 0.82 0.32 16.56
CA VAL A 76 0.70 1.44 17.49
C VAL A 76 -0.64 1.33 18.23
N GLU A 77 -1.00 2.36 19.00
CA GLU A 77 -2.25 2.43 19.75
C GLU A 77 -3.47 2.02 18.90
N ASN A 78 -4.45 1.38 19.55
CA ASN A 78 -5.68 0.84 18.94
C ASN A 78 -5.44 -0.29 17.91
N ASN A 79 -4.31 -1.00 18.00
CA ASN A 79 -3.95 -2.07 17.07
C ASN A 79 -3.93 -1.58 15.60
N ARG A 80 -3.30 -0.42 15.38
CA ARG A 80 -3.16 0.23 14.06
C ARG A 80 -1.72 0.27 13.61
N GLY A 81 -1.44 0.65 12.37
CA GLY A 81 -0.07 0.67 11.83
C GLY A 81 0.30 -0.64 11.13
N GLY A 82 1.59 -0.94 11.07
CA GLY A 82 2.11 -2.02 10.24
C GLY A 82 1.80 -1.79 8.76
N LEU A 83 1.94 -0.55 8.28
CA LEU A 83 1.53 -0.18 6.92
C LEU A 83 2.40 -0.85 5.85
N CYS A 84 3.70 -1.01 6.10
CA CYS A 84 4.60 -1.73 5.19
C CYS A 84 4.20 -3.19 5.01
N GLN A 85 3.69 -3.86 6.05
CA GLN A 85 3.22 -5.24 5.97
C GLN A 85 1.99 -5.35 5.05
N ALA A 86 1.07 -4.37 5.11
CA ALA A 86 -0.07 -4.31 4.18
C ALA A 86 0.36 -4.06 2.74
N VAL A 87 1.34 -3.17 2.53
CA VAL A 87 1.94 -2.90 1.23
C VAL A 87 2.58 -4.16 0.65
N GLU A 88 3.43 -4.85 1.42
CA GLU A 88 4.06 -6.09 0.98
C GLU A 88 3.05 -7.18 0.62
N GLN A 89 2.01 -7.35 1.45
CA GLN A 89 0.95 -8.31 1.19
C GLN A 89 0.26 -8.00 -0.15
N ALA A 90 -0.11 -6.74 -0.39
CA ALA A 90 -0.75 -6.32 -1.63
C ALA A 90 0.15 -6.55 -2.85
N LEU A 91 1.46 -6.29 -2.72
CA LEU A 91 2.44 -6.54 -3.76
C LEU A 91 2.57 -8.04 -4.07
N LYS A 92 2.68 -8.88 -3.05
CA LYS A 92 2.74 -10.35 -3.20
C LYS A 92 1.45 -10.88 -3.88
N ASP A 93 0.29 -10.43 -3.44
CA ASP A 93 -1.01 -10.89 -3.97
C ASP A 93 -1.36 -10.33 -5.35
N SER A 94 -0.64 -9.29 -5.80
CA SER A 94 -0.66 -8.82 -7.20
C SER A 94 0.45 -9.44 -8.06
N ASN A 95 1.12 -10.48 -7.55
CA ASN A 95 2.20 -11.19 -8.20
C ASN A 95 3.44 -10.31 -8.48
N MET A 96 3.70 -9.31 -7.65
CA MET A 96 4.94 -8.52 -7.69
C MET A 96 5.98 -9.08 -6.71
N ARG A 97 7.26 -8.79 -6.92
CA ARG A 97 8.33 -9.07 -5.96
C ARG A 97 8.62 -7.82 -5.11
N PRO A 98 8.09 -7.71 -3.88
CA PRO A 98 8.38 -6.56 -3.03
C PRO A 98 9.85 -6.58 -2.58
N LEU A 99 10.56 -5.47 -2.77
CA LEU A 99 11.93 -5.30 -2.31
C LEU A 99 12.02 -4.13 -1.33
N ASN A 100 12.38 -4.45 -0.08
CA ASN A 100 12.48 -3.50 1.02
C ASN A 100 13.79 -2.71 0.95
N LEU A 101 13.73 -1.40 0.72
CA LEU A 101 14.92 -0.52 0.77
C LEU A 101 15.14 0.09 2.17
N GLY A 102 14.29 -0.24 3.13
CA GLY A 102 14.38 0.19 4.52
C GLY A 102 13.97 1.66 4.72
N ALA A 103 14.49 2.24 5.81
CA ALA A 103 14.31 3.65 6.12
C ALA A 103 15.27 4.53 5.28
N ILE A 104 14.78 5.05 4.15
CA ILE A 104 15.52 5.96 3.27
C ILE A 104 14.65 7.16 2.87
N PRO A 105 15.24 8.30 2.47
CA PRO A 105 14.48 9.45 2.00
C PRO A 105 13.64 9.13 0.74
N THR A 106 12.46 9.74 0.61
CA THR A 106 11.61 9.59 -0.60
C THR A 106 12.37 9.83 -1.91
N PRO A 107 13.24 10.86 -2.05
CA PRO A 107 13.99 11.06 -3.28
C PRO A 107 14.94 9.91 -3.62
N ALA A 108 15.51 9.23 -2.61
CA ALA A 108 16.40 8.09 -2.82
C ALA A 108 15.63 6.88 -3.37
N LEU A 109 14.47 6.54 -2.77
CA LEU A 109 13.58 5.50 -3.29
C LEU A 109 13.17 5.79 -4.74
N THR A 110 12.66 7.00 -4.99
CA THR A 110 12.15 7.39 -6.31
C THR A 110 13.27 7.30 -7.35
N ASN A 111 14.44 7.88 -7.07
CA ASN A 111 15.57 7.84 -8.00
C ASN A 111 16.00 6.39 -8.30
N PHE A 112 16.14 5.56 -7.26
CA PHE A 112 16.54 4.16 -7.42
C PHE A 112 15.55 3.37 -8.29
N ALA A 113 14.26 3.47 -8.00
CA ALA A 113 13.22 2.75 -8.74
C ALA A 113 13.12 3.21 -10.20
N LEU A 114 13.26 4.52 -10.47
CA LEU A 114 13.23 5.06 -11.83
C LEU A 114 14.43 4.63 -12.67
N GLN A 115 15.63 4.57 -12.08
CA GLN A 115 16.80 4.02 -12.77
C GLN A 115 16.59 2.55 -13.18
N LYS A 116 15.86 1.79 -12.37
CA LYS A 116 15.48 0.40 -12.67
C LYS A 116 14.24 0.28 -13.57
N ARG A 117 13.54 1.40 -13.86
CA ARG A 117 12.25 1.45 -14.56
C ARG A 117 11.22 0.53 -13.91
N LYS A 118 11.08 0.62 -12.59
CA LYS A 118 10.13 -0.17 -11.79
C LYS A 118 9.25 0.72 -10.92
N GLY A 119 8.10 0.20 -10.53
CA GLY A 119 7.20 0.87 -9.59
C GLY A 119 7.83 0.99 -8.21
N SER A 120 7.42 2.01 -7.46
CA SER A 120 7.81 2.14 -6.05
C SER A 120 6.73 2.72 -5.16
N ILE A 121 6.84 2.45 -3.86
CA ILE A 121 5.95 3.00 -2.84
C ILE A 121 6.71 3.44 -1.60
N MET A 122 6.52 4.70 -1.21
CA MET A 122 7.06 5.26 0.03
C MET A 122 5.95 5.32 1.07
N VAL A 123 6.08 4.59 2.18
CA VAL A 123 5.20 4.75 3.35
C VAL A 123 5.69 5.94 4.17
N THR A 124 4.92 7.04 4.18
CA THR A 124 5.31 8.25 4.90
C THR A 124 4.16 9.22 5.15
N GLY A 125 4.21 9.90 6.30
CA GLY A 125 3.39 11.08 6.58
C GLY A 125 4.00 12.38 6.04
N SER A 126 5.28 12.38 5.64
CA SER A 126 6.03 13.59 5.32
C SER A 126 5.91 14.62 6.46
N HIS A 127 5.49 15.85 6.17
CA HIS A 127 5.35 16.97 7.12
C HIS A 127 4.01 17.04 7.87
N ILE A 128 3.11 16.07 7.70
CA ILE A 128 1.79 16.11 8.37
C ILE A 128 1.90 15.71 9.85
N PRO A 129 0.89 16.03 10.68
CA PRO A 129 0.84 15.62 12.10
C PRO A 129 1.11 14.12 12.36
N PHE A 130 1.58 13.77 13.57
CA PHE A 130 1.99 12.39 13.94
C PHE A 130 0.85 11.38 14.05
N ASP A 131 -0.38 11.86 14.31
CA ASP A 131 -1.62 11.09 14.29
C ASP A 131 -2.08 10.70 12.87
N ARG A 132 -1.31 11.11 11.85
CA ARG A 132 -1.53 10.81 10.43
C ARG A 132 -0.34 10.09 9.83
N ASN A 133 -0.60 9.29 8.82
CA ASN A 133 0.43 8.72 7.97
C ASN A 133 -0.14 8.59 6.54
N GLY A 134 0.52 7.84 5.69
CA GLY A 134 0.08 7.59 4.35
C GLY A 134 1.15 6.91 3.53
N TYR A 135 0.96 6.93 2.22
CA TYR A 135 1.98 6.47 1.30
C TYR A 135 1.92 7.25 -0.01
N LYS A 136 3.01 7.17 -0.77
CA LYS A 136 3.11 7.71 -2.13
C LYS A 136 3.58 6.60 -3.05
N LEU A 137 2.78 6.28 -4.05
CA LEU A 137 3.13 5.33 -5.10
C LEU A 137 3.62 6.06 -6.36
N ASN A 138 4.65 5.52 -6.99
CA ASN A 138 5.19 5.94 -8.27
C ASN A 138 5.07 4.81 -9.29
N THR A 139 4.75 5.19 -10.52
CA THR A 139 4.85 4.36 -11.73
C THR A 139 6.31 4.04 -12.05
N SER A 140 6.55 3.22 -13.09
CA SER A 140 7.92 2.99 -13.59
C SER A 140 8.57 4.22 -14.25
N LYS A 141 7.81 5.31 -14.43
CA LYS A 141 8.26 6.57 -15.04
C LYS A 141 8.17 7.81 -14.13
N GLY A 142 7.61 7.69 -12.93
CA GLY A 142 7.51 8.80 -11.99
C GLY A 142 6.22 8.78 -11.19
N GLU A 143 5.86 9.94 -10.66
CA GLU A 143 4.67 10.10 -9.84
C GLU A 143 3.39 9.79 -10.63
N LEU A 144 2.36 9.31 -9.93
CA LEU A 144 1.01 9.26 -10.49
C LEU A 144 0.53 10.68 -10.83
N MET A 145 -0.10 10.81 -11.99
CA MET A 145 -0.64 12.04 -12.52
C MET A 145 -2.13 12.16 -12.18
N LYS A 146 -2.68 13.37 -12.27
CA LYS A 146 -4.12 13.60 -12.01
C LYS A 146 -5.05 12.76 -12.88
N LYS A 147 -4.65 12.45 -14.12
CA LYS A 147 -5.40 11.58 -15.04
C LYS A 147 -5.52 10.13 -14.54
N ASP A 148 -4.61 9.70 -13.65
CA ASP A 148 -4.56 8.33 -13.15
C ASP A 148 -5.51 8.13 -11.95
N GLU A 149 -5.86 9.23 -11.24
CA GLU A 149 -6.62 9.16 -9.99
C GLU A 149 -8.01 8.56 -10.13
N GLN A 150 -8.75 8.95 -11.18
CA GLN A 150 -10.11 8.45 -11.39
C GLN A 150 -10.13 6.96 -11.73
N PRO A 151 -9.39 6.47 -12.75
CA PRO A 151 -9.30 5.03 -13.04
C PRO A 151 -8.89 4.19 -11.84
N ILE A 152 -7.93 4.68 -11.04
CA ILE A 152 -7.51 4.01 -9.81
C ILE A 152 -8.68 3.96 -8.81
N ASN A 153 -9.39 5.06 -8.58
CA ASN A 153 -10.49 5.09 -7.61
C ASN A 153 -11.64 4.14 -8.00
N GLU A 154 -11.91 3.97 -9.29
CA GLU A 154 -12.86 2.99 -9.80
C GLU A 154 -12.39 1.55 -9.47
N LEU A 155 -11.11 1.24 -9.70
CA LEU A 155 -10.52 -0.05 -9.32
C LEU A 155 -10.49 -0.28 -7.81
N VAL A 156 -10.28 0.78 -7.02
CA VAL A 156 -10.36 0.73 -5.55
C VAL A 156 -11.78 0.39 -5.10
N ALA A 157 -12.80 1.00 -5.70
CA ALA A 157 -14.19 0.70 -5.37
C ALA A 157 -14.53 -0.78 -5.66
N VAL A 158 -14.15 -1.28 -6.84
CA VAL A 158 -14.34 -2.69 -7.22
C VAL A 158 -13.58 -3.64 -6.29
N THR A 159 -12.32 -3.32 -5.98
CA THR A 159 -11.48 -4.14 -5.09
C THR A 159 -12.04 -4.17 -3.67
N ARG A 160 -12.50 -3.03 -3.16
CA ARG A 160 -13.15 -2.93 -1.85
C ARG A 160 -14.39 -3.80 -1.78
N GLU A 161 -15.30 -3.69 -2.75
CA GLU A 161 -16.53 -4.49 -2.76
C GLU A 161 -16.22 -6.00 -2.78
N LYS A 162 -15.23 -6.42 -3.57
CA LYS A 162 -14.77 -7.81 -3.60
C LYS A 162 -14.27 -8.29 -2.24
N LEU A 163 -13.38 -7.53 -1.59
CA LEU A 163 -12.83 -7.89 -0.27
C LEU A 163 -13.92 -7.90 0.81
N MET A 164 -14.80 -6.88 0.81
CA MET A 164 -15.89 -6.78 1.78
C MET A 164 -16.88 -7.94 1.69
N ALA A 165 -17.13 -8.46 0.49
CA ALA A 165 -18.07 -9.55 0.23
C ALA A 165 -17.47 -10.95 0.45
N GLN A 166 -16.17 -11.07 0.74
CA GLN A 166 -15.55 -12.38 1.02
C GLN A 166 -16.11 -12.99 2.32
N PRO A 167 -16.27 -14.32 2.40
CA PRO A 167 -16.57 -14.99 3.67
C PRO A 167 -15.53 -14.62 4.72
N PHE A 168 -15.97 -14.25 5.93
CA PHE A 168 -15.04 -13.80 6.98
C PHE A 168 -14.01 -14.86 7.36
N SER A 169 -14.37 -16.15 7.29
CA SER A 169 -13.46 -17.27 7.53
C SER A 169 -12.32 -17.40 6.52
N GLU A 170 -12.49 -16.86 5.31
CA GLU A 170 -11.50 -16.88 4.22
C GLU A 170 -10.78 -15.53 4.06
N SER A 171 -11.22 -14.51 4.79
CA SER A 171 -10.64 -13.17 4.76
C SER A 171 -9.19 -13.19 5.27
N LEU A 172 -8.33 -12.43 4.58
CA LEU A 172 -6.98 -12.12 5.06
C LEU A 172 -7.00 -11.26 6.34
N PHE A 173 -8.12 -10.58 6.61
CA PHE A 173 -8.28 -9.59 7.66
C PHE A 173 -9.15 -10.10 8.82
N ASP A 174 -8.83 -9.67 10.03
CA ASP A 174 -9.64 -9.82 11.24
C ASP A 174 -10.77 -8.75 11.34
N GLU A 175 -11.55 -8.76 12.43
CA GLU A 175 -12.63 -7.78 12.63
C GLU A 175 -12.11 -6.34 12.77
N GLN A 176 -10.82 -6.16 13.09
CA GLN A 176 -10.20 -4.84 13.22
C GLN A 176 -9.59 -4.35 11.90
N GLY A 177 -9.69 -5.13 10.82
CA GLY A 177 -9.12 -4.81 9.52
C GLY A 177 -7.60 -5.01 9.45
N MET A 178 -7.05 -5.86 10.32
CA MET A 178 -5.62 -6.18 10.41
C MET A 178 -5.36 -7.58 9.84
N LEU A 179 -4.17 -7.81 9.28
CA LEU A 179 -3.81 -9.10 8.67
C LEU A 179 -3.72 -10.21 9.73
N ARG A 180 -4.37 -11.35 9.50
CA ARG A 180 -4.45 -12.45 10.47
C ARG A 180 -3.14 -13.22 10.70
N SER A 181 -2.33 -13.41 9.65
CA SER A 181 -1.37 -14.51 9.61
C SER A 181 -0.01 -14.18 8.98
N LYS A 182 0.46 -12.92 9.05
CA LYS A 182 1.83 -12.59 8.61
C LYS A 182 2.74 -12.09 9.74
N PRO A 183 4.05 -12.44 9.67
CA PRO A 183 5.01 -12.06 10.69
C PRO A 183 5.09 -10.54 10.83
N LEU A 184 5.38 -10.09 12.06
CA LEU A 184 5.64 -8.69 12.37
C LEU A 184 6.80 -8.12 11.54
N ASP A 185 7.70 -8.98 11.07
CA ASP A 185 8.92 -8.62 10.37
C ASP A 185 8.69 -8.41 8.88
N LEU A 186 9.35 -7.37 8.36
CA LEU A 186 9.40 -7.05 6.94
C LEU A 186 10.44 -7.92 6.23
N GLU A 187 10.37 -7.98 4.90
CA GLU A 187 11.44 -8.54 4.07
C GLU A 187 12.79 -7.90 4.41
N SER A 188 13.88 -8.67 4.28
CA SER A 188 15.22 -8.19 4.58
C SER A 188 15.56 -6.93 3.77
N VAL A 189 16.21 -5.96 4.41
CA VAL A 189 16.57 -4.69 3.75
C VAL A 189 17.63 -4.94 2.67
N LEU A 190 17.32 -4.55 1.44
CA LEU A 190 18.24 -4.46 0.32
C LEU A 190 19.07 -3.18 0.44
N HIS A 191 20.37 -3.33 0.65
CA HIS A 191 21.26 -2.20 0.96
C HIS A 191 21.74 -1.41 -0.28
N GLU A 192 21.40 -1.85 -1.49
CA GLU A 192 21.88 -1.27 -2.76
C GLU A 192 21.40 0.17 -3.02
N ALA A 193 20.32 0.62 -2.37
CA ALA A 193 19.76 1.95 -2.59
C ALA A 193 20.39 3.05 -1.71
N ARG A 194 21.42 2.72 -0.92
CA ARG A 194 22.10 3.66 0.01
C ARG A 194 23.40 4.26 -0.54
N SER A 195 23.86 3.80 -1.71
CA SER A 195 25.10 4.23 -2.38
C SER A 195 24.87 5.38 -3.34
#